data_AF-A0A916WLQ0-F1
#
_entry.id   AF-A0A916WLQ0-F1
#
_cell.length_a   1.000
_cell.length_b   1.000
_cell.length_c   1.000
_cell.angle_alpha   90.00
_cell.angle_beta   90.00
_cell.angle_gamma   90.00
#
_symmetry.space_group_name_H-M   'P 1'
#
loop_
_entity.id
_entity.type
_entity.pdbx_description
1 polymer ?
#
loop_
_entity_poly.entity_id
_entity_poly.type
_entity_poly.pdbx_seq_one_letter_code
_entity_poly.pdbx_strand_id
1 'polypeptide(L)'
;MLNTFRQWLIRVLTAPATDSANNHHAVEDVPYRSTSSIVPYDENLLERSRTQWQFGDWASLAALDRDTLRHHPDRAKLALLAAAGHSATGSTEEARQYTRLALDWGCSKKQVTQILIAGVHNTLGRAAAVSGQEQCALQHFQASLKVGAPQSDVRLLCQARVSQQLSQLGLSAPIPQTTSIRDGSNPFSARLNLPDVTP
;
A
#
# COMPACT_ATOMS: atom_id res chain seq x y z
N MET A 1 -4.45 21.83 -5.46
CA MET A 1 -3.96 20.62 -4.76
C MET A 1 -2.65 20.07 -5.33
N LEU A 2 -2.40 20.05 -6.64
CA LEU A 2 -1.11 19.57 -7.21
C LEU A 2 0.13 20.39 -6.80
N ASN A 3 0.00 21.71 -6.62
CA ASN A 3 1.14 22.59 -6.32
C ASN A 3 1.73 22.36 -4.93
N THR A 4 0.91 21.94 -3.97
CA THR A 4 1.33 21.64 -2.60
C THR A 4 2.14 20.35 -2.53
N PHE A 5 1.81 19.37 -3.37
CA PHE A 5 2.47 18.06 -3.41
C PHE A 5 3.88 18.11 -4.04
N ARG A 6 4.06 18.94 -5.09
CA ARG A 6 5.38 19.14 -5.72
C ARG A 6 6.35 19.88 -4.79
N GLN A 7 5.87 20.92 -4.09
CA GLN A 7 6.67 21.62 -3.07
C GLN A 7 6.95 20.72 -1.85
N TRP A 8 6.03 19.81 -1.53
CA TRP A 8 6.20 18.80 -0.48
C TRP A 8 7.27 17.74 -0.83
N LEU A 9 7.28 17.22 -2.06
CA LEU A 9 8.26 16.22 -2.52
C LEU A 9 9.69 16.80 -2.48
N ILE A 10 9.85 18.05 -2.90
CA ILE A 10 11.14 18.75 -2.87
C ILE A 10 11.61 18.91 -1.42
N ARG A 11 10.77 19.43 -0.52
CA ARG A 11 11.16 19.69 0.88
C ARG A 11 11.47 18.41 1.69
N VAL A 12 10.82 17.29 1.40
CA VAL A 12 11.11 15.99 2.03
C VAL A 12 12.44 15.42 1.55
N LEU A 13 12.80 15.63 0.27
CA LEU A 13 14.02 15.06 -0.31
C LEU A 13 15.28 15.93 -0.10
N THR A 14 15.11 17.24 0.18
CA THR A 14 16.21 18.21 0.31
C THR A 14 16.53 18.65 1.74
N ALA A 15 15.88 18.10 2.77
CA ALA A 15 16.25 18.41 4.15
C ALA A 15 17.62 17.79 4.48
N PRO A 16 18.60 18.57 4.99
CA PRO A 16 19.88 18.02 5.41
C PRO A 16 19.66 17.12 6.64
N ALA A 17 20.33 15.95 6.65
CA ALA A 17 20.45 15.14 7.85
C ALA A 17 21.21 15.98 8.89
N THR A 18 20.59 16.23 10.04
CA THR A 18 21.29 16.84 11.17
C THR A 18 22.24 15.80 11.75
N ASP A 19 23.51 15.89 11.34
CA ASP A 19 24.64 15.25 12.02
C ASP A 19 24.67 15.75 13.46
N SER A 20 24.41 14.86 14.42
CA SER A 20 24.76 15.08 15.82
C SER A 20 26.04 14.31 16.11
N ALA A 21 27.17 14.95 15.84
CA ALA A 21 28.47 14.48 16.24
C ALA A 21 28.77 14.87 17.70
N ASN A 22 29.00 13.82 18.49
CA ASN A 22 30.08 13.67 19.47
C ASN A 22 30.12 14.55 20.73
N ASN A 23 30.15 13.90 21.90
CA ASN A 23 30.91 14.41 23.04
C ASN A 23 31.55 13.24 23.80
N HIS A 24 32.88 13.25 23.86
CA HIS A 24 33.71 12.33 24.62
C HIS A 24 33.72 12.73 26.10
N HIS A 25 33.39 11.80 26.99
CA HIS A 25 33.86 11.82 28.38
C HIS A 25 34.08 10.40 28.89
N ALA A 26 35.30 10.14 29.37
CA ALA A 26 35.74 8.88 29.92
C ALA A 26 35.15 8.67 31.32
N VAL A 27 34.49 7.54 31.57
CA VAL A 27 34.17 7.03 32.91
C VAL A 27 34.17 5.50 32.90
N GLU A 28 35.11 4.96 33.68
CA GLU A 28 35.20 3.67 34.41
C GLU A 28 34.37 2.44 33.99
N ASP A 29 35.11 1.34 33.81
CA ASP A 29 34.62 -0.03 33.59
C ASP A 29 33.76 -0.55 34.76
N VAL A 30 32.44 -0.51 34.58
CA VAL A 30 31.49 -1.34 35.32
C VAL A 30 31.01 -2.43 34.37
N PRO A 31 31.06 -3.74 34.73
CA PRO A 31 30.54 -4.79 33.86
C PRO A 31 29.02 -4.70 33.85
N TYR A 32 28.48 -3.88 32.96
CA TYR A 32 27.05 -3.82 32.69
C TYR A 32 26.65 -5.13 32.02
N ARG A 33 26.11 -6.04 32.82
CA ARG A 33 25.39 -7.20 32.33
C ARG A 33 24.18 -6.65 31.58
N SER A 34 24.32 -6.49 30.25
CA SER A 34 23.24 -6.13 29.35
C SER A 34 22.14 -7.17 29.45
N THR A 35 21.22 -6.96 30.38
CA THR A 35 19.91 -7.61 30.38
C THR A 35 19.18 -7.02 29.19
N SER A 36 19.40 -7.63 28.02
CA SER A 36 18.60 -7.38 26.83
C SER A 36 17.16 -7.73 27.19
N SER A 37 16.40 -6.71 27.60
CA SER A 37 14.97 -6.78 27.79
C SER A 37 14.38 -7.01 26.41
N ILE A 38 14.13 -8.27 26.06
CA ILE A 38 13.42 -8.66 24.85
C ILE A 38 12.01 -8.11 25.00
N VAL A 39 11.75 -6.93 24.45
CA VAL A 39 10.39 -6.41 24.32
C VAL A 39 9.70 -7.27 23.27
N PRO A 40 8.60 -7.98 23.62
CA PRO A 40 7.87 -8.78 22.64
C PRO A 40 7.34 -7.87 21.54
N TYR A 41 7.67 -8.18 20.29
CA TYR A 41 7.08 -7.53 19.12
C TYR A 41 6.29 -8.56 18.30
N ASP A 42 5.29 -8.10 17.54
CA ASP A 42 4.56 -8.97 16.62
C ASP A 42 5.38 -9.20 15.34
N GLU A 43 5.96 -10.39 15.20
CA GLU A 43 6.79 -10.78 14.05
C GLU A 43 6.05 -10.68 12.71
N ASN A 44 4.71 -10.77 12.70
CA ASN A 44 3.90 -10.73 11.49
C ASN A 44 3.41 -9.31 11.14
N LEU A 45 3.75 -8.30 11.95
CA LEU A 45 3.22 -6.95 11.80
C LEU A 45 3.57 -6.35 10.44
N LEU A 46 4.80 -6.57 9.95
CA LEU A 46 5.21 -6.05 8.64
C LEU A 46 4.43 -6.66 7.50
N GLU A 47 4.31 -7.99 7.46
CA GLU A 47 3.61 -8.65 6.35
C GLU A 47 2.12 -8.30 6.36
N ARG A 48 1.50 -8.25 7.54
CA ARG A 48 0.13 -7.74 7.69
C ARG A 48 -0.02 -6.30 7.20
N SER A 49 0.91 -5.41 7.57
CA SER A 49 0.89 -4.00 7.13
C SER A 49 1.08 -3.89 5.61
N ARG A 50 1.90 -4.74 4.99
CA ARG A 50 2.04 -4.78 3.52
C ARG A 50 0.75 -5.22 2.85
N THR A 51 0.10 -6.25 3.38
CA THR A 51 -1.21 -6.69 2.89
C THR A 51 -2.22 -5.53 3.01
N GLN A 52 -2.33 -4.89 4.17
CA GLN A 52 -3.21 -3.73 4.35
C GLN A 52 -2.93 -2.62 3.33
N TRP A 53 -1.64 -2.33 3.07
CA TRP A 53 -1.25 -1.37 2.05
C TRP A 53 -1.65 -1.79 0.64
N GLN A 54 -1.55 -3.07 0.29
CA GLN A 54 -1.94 -3.58 -1.04
C GLN A 54 -3.46 -3.49 -1.24
N PHE A 55 -4.24 -3.87 -0.23
CA PHE A 55 -5.70 -3.84 -0.28
C PHE A 55 -6.29 -2.43 -0.11
N GLY A 56 -5.52 -1.48 0.45
CA GLY A 56 -5.99 -0.12 0.70
C GLY A 56 -6.75 0.04 2.01
N ASP A 57 -6.39 -0.76 3.01
CA ASP A 57 -6.85 -0.60 4.39
C ASP A 57 -6.04 0.50 5.10
N TRP A 58 -6.37 1.74 4.75
CA TRP A 58 -5.63 2.92 5.20
C TRP A 58 -5.79 3.22 6.68
N ALA A 59 -6.96 2.91 7.24
CA ALA A 59 -7.27 3.16 8.65
C ALA A 59 -6.38 2.29 9.55
N SER A 60 -6.23 1.01 9.23
CA SER A 60 -5.34 0.12 9.98
C SER A 60 -3.88 0.56 9.93
N LEU A 61 -3.42 1.07 8.78
CA LEU A 61 -2.06 1.61 8.66
C LEU A 61 -1.86 2.90 9.45
N ALA A 62 -2.84 3.80 9.43
CA ALA A 62 -2.80 5.04 10.21
C ALA A 62 -2.88 4.79 11.73
N ALA A 63 -3.37 3.62 12.15
CA ALA A 63 -3.45 3.21 13.54
C ALA A 63 -2.13 2.61 14.09
N LEU A 64 -1.08 2.48 13.27
CA LEU A 64 0.22 1.96 13.71
C LEU A 64 0.88 2.93 14.71
N ASP A 65 0.97 2.50 15.96
CA ASP A 65 1.49 3.32 17.06
C ASP A 65 3.03 3.43 17.06
N ARG A 66 3.56 4.64 17.30
CA ARG A 66 5.00 4.94 17.24
C ARG A 66 5.81 4.17 18.27
N ASP A 67 5.29 4.03 19.48
CA ASP A 67 6.02 3.41 20.57
C ASP A 67 6.12 1.89 20.34
N THR A 68 5.05 1.29 19.81
CA THR A 68 5.05 -0.09 19.33
C THR A 68 6.07 -0.32 18.22
N LEU A 69 6.22 0.62 17.28
CA LEU A 69 7.16 0.47 16.17
C LEU A 69 8.63 0.60 16.60
N ARG A 70 8.96 1.40 17.61
CA ARG A 70 10.35 1.79 17.94
C ARG A 70 11.29 0.60 18.16
N HIS A 71 10.76 -0.49 18.69
CA HIS A 71 11.50 -1.71 19.04
C HIS A 71 11.44 -2.81 17.97
N HIS A 72 10.65 -2.63 16.91
CA HIS A 72 10.48 -3.63 15.86
C HIS A 72 11.70 -3.65 14.91
N PRO A 73 12.18 -4.82 14.46
CA PRO A 73 13.32 -4.90 13.52
C PRO A 73 13.05 -4.16 12.20
N ASP A 74 11.84 -4.29 11.64
CA ASP A 74 11.41 -3.58 10.42
C ASP A 74 10.75 -2.19 10.65
N ARG A 75 11.02 -1.54 11.78
CA ARG A 75 10.40 -0.26 12.16
C ARG A 75 10.41 0.82 11.07
N ALA A 76 11.47 0.88 10.27
CA ALA A 76 11.60 1.87 9.19
C ALA A 76 10.53 1.65 8.08
N LYS A 77 10.30 0.39 7.70
CA LYS A 77 9.28 0.04 6.69
C LYS A 77 7.88 0.24 7.26
N LEU A 78 7.67 -0.13 8.53
CA LEU A 78 6.39 0.08 9.21
C LEU A 78 6.03 1.56 9.34
N ALA A 79 7.00 2.41 9.70
CA ALA A 79 6.81 3.86 9.71
C ALA A 79 6.45 4.41 8.33
N LEU A 80 7.06 3.89 7.26
CA LEU A 80 6.72 4.29 5.90
C LEU A 80 5.29 3.88 5.51
N LEU A 81 4.84 2.70 5.93
CA LEU A 81 3.45 2.25 5.70
C LEU A 81 2.45 3.06 6.53
N ALA A 82 2.79 3.41 7.77
CA ALA A 82 1.99 4.33 8.59
C ALA A 82 1.86 5.71 7.95
N ALA A 83 2.97 6.24 7.39
CA ALA A 83 2.96 7.49 6.63
C ALA A 83 2.00 7.43 5.44
N ALA A 84 1.96 6.30 4.72
CA ALA A 84 1.02 6.10 3.62
C ALA A 84 -0.44 6.09 4.11
N GLY A 85 -0.74 5.44 5.22
CA GLY A 85 -2.06 5.43 5.86
C GLY A 85 -2.53 6.84 6.25
N HIS A 86 -1.69 7.60 6.94
CA HIS A 86 -1.97 9.00 7.28
C HIS A 86 -2.15 9.89 6.05
N SER A 87 -1.33 9.71 5.01
CA SER A 87 -1.47 10.48 3.77
C SER A 87 -2.79 10.18 3.05
N ALA A 88 -3.23 8.92 3.05
CA ALA A 88 -4.46 8.50 2.37
C ALA A 88 -5.74 8.94 3.10
N THR A 89 -5.65 9.14 4.43
CA THR A 89 -6.75 9.58 5.31
C THR A 89 -6.79 11.09 5.53
N GLY A 90 -5.78 11.84 5.04
CA GLY A 90 -5.73 13.30 5.09
C GLY A 90 -4.91 13.90 6.24
N SER A 91 -4.40 13.07 7.15
CA SER A 91 -3.50 13.46 8.25
C SER A 91 -2.09 13.80 7.74
N THR A 92 -1.98 14.95 7.07
CA THR A 92 -0.76 15.33 6.33
C THR A 92 0.45 15.55 7.24
N GLU A 93 0.23 16.03 8.47
CA GLU A 93 1.33 16.32 9.40
C GLU A 93 1.93 15.02 9.97
N GLU A 94 1.09 14.09 10.36
CA GLU A 94 1.44 12.75 10.82
C GLU A 94 2.15 12.00 9.70
N ALA A 95 1.65 12.07 8.47
CA ALA A 95 2.31 11.49 7.30
C ALA A 95 3.75 11.99 7.14
N ARG A 96 4.01 13.29 7.36
CA ARG A 96 5.37 13.86 7.32
C ARG A 96 6.23 13.34 8.46
N GLN A 97 5.70 13.32 9.67
CA GLN A 97 6.44 12.85 10.84
C GLN A 97 6.83 11.38 10.69
N TYR A 98 5.91 10.52 10.26
CA TYR A 98 6.22 9.11 9.98
C TYR A 98 7.17 8.92 8.79
N THR A 99 7.09 9.77 7.76
CA THR A 99 8.07 9.74 6.65
C THR A 99 9.48 10.06 7.14
N ARG A 100 9.63 11.05 8.03
CA ARG A 100 10.92 11.38 8.66
C ARG A 100 11.41 10.22 9.51
N LEU A 101 10.56 9.67 10.38
CA LEU A 101 10.91 8.49 11.18
C LEU A 101 11.35 7.31 10.32
N ALA A 102 10.69 7.05 9.18
CA ALA A 102 11.10 6.00 8.26
C ALA A 102 12.51 6.23 7.72
N LEU A 103 12.84 7.47 7.32
CA LEU A 103 14.18 7.84 6.84
C LEU A 103 15.23 7.71 7.96
N ASP A 104 14.96 8.28 9.13
CA ASP A 104 15.85 8.27 10.29
C ASP A 104 16.14 6.85 10.79
N TRP A 105 15.15 5.95 10.66
CA TRP A 105 15.29 4.54 11.02
C TRP A 105 15.89 3.67 9.91
N GLY A 106 16.27 4.25 8.76
CA GLY A 106 17.06 3.57 7.73
C GLY A 106 16.29 3.15 6.47
N CYS A 107 15.08 3.65 6.24
CA CYS A 107 14.40 3.45 4.97
C CYS A 107 15.13 4.21 3.86
N SER A 108 15.34 3.58 2.71
CA SER A 108 16.02 4.23 1.60
C SER A 108 15.14 5.33 0.98
N LYS A 109 15.76 6.41 0.49
CA LYS A 109 15.05 7.46 -0.28
C LYS A 109 14.29 6.88 -1.48
N LYS A 110 14.80 5.79 -2.08
CA LYS A 110 14.13 5.05 -3.15
C LYS A 110 12.80 4.45 -2.68
N GLN A 111 12.79 3.71 -1.57
CA GLN A 111 11.57 3.11 -1.01
C GLN A 111 10.54 4.17 -0.64
N VAL A 112 10.99 5.24 0.02
CA VAL A 112 10.12 6.39 0.33
C VAL A 112 9.50 6.92 -0.96
N THR A 113 10.33 7.28 -1.95
CA THR A 113 9.87 7.81 -3.25
C THR A 113 8.87 6.89 -3.95
N GLN A 114 9.10 5.57 -3.94
CA GLN A 114 8.17 4.59 -4.50
C GLN A 114 6.79 4.66 -3.83
N ILE A 115 6.74 4.70 -2.50
CA ILE A 115 5.48 4.81 -1.77
C ILE A 115 4.78 6.15 -2.05
N LEU A 116 5.52 7.25 -2.18
CA LEU A 116 4.94 8.55 -2.52
C LEU A 116 4.35 8.56 -3.93
N ILE A 117 5.08 8.05 -4.93
CA ILE A 117 4.59 7.90 -6.31
C ILE A 117 3.36 7.00 -6.34
N ALA A 118 3.38 5.89 -5.60
CA ALA A 118 2.24 4.99 -5.49
C ALA A 118 1.02 5.69 -4.88
N GLY A 119 1.21 6.57 -3.89
CA GLY A 119 0.17 7.41 -3.30
C GLY A 119 -0.44 8.43 -4.27
N VAL A 120 0.38 9.04 -5.15
CA VAL A 120 -0.11 9.92 -6.23
C VAL A 120 -1.03 9.16 -7.16
N HIS A 121 -0.58 8.00 -7.64
CA HIS A 121 -1.39 7.16 -8.50
C HIS A 121 -2.68 6.71 -7.81
N ASN A 122 -2.65 6.37 -6.51
CA ASN A 122 -3.88 6.05 -5.77
C ASN A 122 -4.87 7.23 -5.74
N THR A 123 -4.37 8.44 -5.51
CA THR A 123 -5.20 9.66 -5.47
C THR A 123 -5.79 9.98 -6.85
N LEU A 124 -5.00 9.86 -7.92
CA LEU A 124 -5.48 10.03 -9.29
C LEU A 124 -6.52 8.96 -9.67
N GLY A 125 -6.32 7.72 -9.23
CA GLY A 125 -7.29 6.64 -9.43
C GLY A 125 -8.63 6.94 -8.77
N ARG A 126 -8.61 7.41 -7.52
CA ARG A 126 -9.83 7.86 -6.81
C ARG A 126 -10.52 9.03 -7.51
N ALA A 127 -9.75 10.03 -7.98
CA ALA A 127 -10.31 11.18 -8.70
C ALA A 127 -10.95 10.77 -10.04
N ALA A 128 -10.29 9.89 -10.79
CA ALA A 128 -10.83 9.33 -12.04
C ALA A 128 -12.12 8.53 -11.78
N ALA A 129 -12.17 7.74 -10.72
CA ALA A 129 -13.36 6.98 -10.32
C ALA A 129 -14.56 7.89 -10.01
N VAL A 130 -14.35 8.94 -9.21
CA VAL A 130 -15.40 9.95 -8.93
C VAL A 130 -15.88 10.64 -10.21
N SER A 131 -14.99 10.78 -11.20
CA SER A 131 -15.29 11.38 -12.51
C SER A 131 -15.91 10.40 -13.52
N GLY A 132 -16.22 9.16 -13.13
CA GLY A 132 -16.76 8.13 -14.02
C GLY A 132 -15.77 7.58 -15.05
N GLN A 133 -14.47 7.88 -14.93
CA GLN A 133 -13.42 7.46 -15.85
C GLN A 133 -12.83 6.10 -15.41
N GLU A 134 -13.65 5.05 -15.46
CA GLU A 134 -13.32 3.73 -14.90
C GLU A 134 -12.00 3.16 -15.40
N GLN A 135 -11.75 3.22 -16.71
CA GLN A 135 -10.52 2.70 -17.30
C GLN A 135 -9.28 3.47 -16.83
N CYS A 136 -9.37 4.80 -16.71
CA CYS A 136 -8.28 5.62 -16.17
C CYS A 136 -8.05 5.34 -14.68
N ALA A 137 -9.13 5.16 -13.91
CA ALA A 137 -9.05 4.78 -12.51
C ALA A 137 -8.29 3.45 -12.34
N LEU A 138 -8.66 2.44 -13.13
CA LEU A 138 -8.00 1.13 -13.13
C LEU A 138 -6.50 1.24 -13.45
N GLN A 139 -6.13 1.99 -14.49
CA GLN A 139 -4.72 2.19 -14.87
C GLN A 139 -3.91 2.82 -13.74
N HIS A 140 -4.48 3.82 -13.06
CA HIS A 140 -3.83 4.46 -11.92
C HIS A 140 -3.71 3.52 -10.72
N PHE A 141 -4.72 2.72 -10.39
CA PHE A 141 -4.58 1.74 -9.30
C PHE A 141 -3.54 0.66 -9.61
N GLN A 142 -3.46 0.17 -10.86
CA GLN A 142 -2.41 -0.75 -11.28
C GLN A 142 -1.02 -0.12 -11.17
N ALA A 143 -0.86 1.14 -11.58
CA ALA A 143 0.40 1.86 -11.46
C ALA A 143 0.83 2.04 -9.99
N SER A 144 -0.12 2.34 -9.10
CA SER A 144 0.12 2.41 -7.66
C SER A 144 0.69 1.09 -7.12
N LEU A 145 0.06 -0.04 -7.45
CA LEU A 145 0.50 -1.38 -7.02
C LEU A 145 1.87 -1.76 -7.61
N LYS A 146 2.10 -1.52 -8.90
CA LYS A 146 3.39 -1.81 -9.56
C LYS A 146 4.55 -1.07 -8.91
N VAL A 147 4.35 0.18 -8.50
CA VAL A 147 5.42 1.00 -7.92
C VAL A 147 5.64 0.70 -6.43
N GLY A 148 4.56 0.60 -5.65
CA GLY A 148 4.67 0.43 -4.20
C GLY A 148 4.74 -1.02 -3.72
N ALA A 149 4.39 -2.00 -4.56
CA ALA A 149 4.50 -3.43 -4.29
C ALA A 149 5.02 -4.20 -5.54
N PRO A 150 6.27 -3.96 -5.98
CA PRO A 150 6.81 -4.42 -7.28
C PRO A 150 6.95 -5.95 -7.44
N GLN A 151 6.66 -6.74 -6.41
CA GLN A 151 6.73 -8.21 -6.43
C GLN A 151 5.37 -8.89 -6.24
N SER A 152 4.30 -8.09 -6.19
CA SER A 152 2.96 -8.59 -5.91
C SER A 152 2.20 -8.98 -7.19
N ASP A 153 1.21 -9.86 -7.08
CA ASP A 153 0.28 -10.12 -8.18
C ASP A 153 -0.65 -8.91 -8.37
N VAL A 154 -0.19 -7.98 -9.20
CA VAL A 154 -0.90 -6.72 -9.49
C VAL A 154 -2.29 -6.99 -10.04
N ARG A 155 -2.49 -8.06 -10.82
CA ARG A 155 -3.79 -8.34 -11.44
C ARG A 155 -4.81 -8.72 -10.38
N LEU A 156 -4.44 -9.64 -9.48
CA LEU A 156 -5.30 -10.06 -8.37
C LEU A 156 -5.57 -8.90 -7.41
N LEU A 157 -4.51 -8.20 -7.00
CA LEU A 157 -4.63 -7.12 -6.01
C LEU A 157 -5.37 -5.89 -6.55
N CYS A 158 -5.27 -5.62 -7.85
CA CYS A 158 -5.92 -4.45 -8.43
C CYS A 158 -7.45 -4.52 -8.29
N GLN A 159 -8.06 -5.70 -8.44
CA GLN A 159 -9.51 -5.85 -8.27
C GLN A 159 -9.94 -5.55 -6.83
N ALA A 160 -9.24 -6.14 -5.86
CA ALA A 160 -9.52 -5.91 -4.45
C ALA A 160 -9.30 -4.44 -4.06
N ARG A 161 -8.20 -3.84 -4.54
CA ARG A 161 -7.88 -2.42 -4.36
C ARG A 161 -8.97 -1.52 -4.91
N VAL A 162 -9.39 -1.72 -6.16
CA VAL A 162 -10.45 -0.93 -6.80
C VAL A 162 -11.73 -1.01 -5.99
N SER A 163 -12.17 -2.23 -5.65
CA SER A 163 -13.39 -2.44 -4.87
C SER A 163 -13.35 -1.70 -3.53
N GLN A 164 -12.23 -1.81 -2.80
CA GLN A 164 -12.05 -1.13 -1.53
C GLN A 164 -12.02 0.39 -1.67
N GLN A 165 -11.33 0.94 -2.67
CA GLN A 165 -11.26 2.39 -2.87
C GLN A 165 -12.60 2.99 -3.31
N LEU A 166 -13.38 2.27 -4.12
CA LEU A 166 -14.73 2.69 -4.52
C LEU A 166 -15.70 2.66 -3.34
N SER A 167 -15.66 1.59 -2.54
CA SER A 167 -16.44 1.49 -1.30
C SER A 167 -16.15 2.66 -0.34
N GLN A 168 -14.88 3.00 -0.14
CA GLN A 168 -14.46 4.16 0.67
C GLN A 168 -14.94 5.52 0.12
N LEU A 169 -15.27 5.59 -1.16
CA LEU A 169 -15.82 6.78 -1.81
C LEU A 169 -17.37 6.78 -1.85
N GLY A 170 -18.01 5.73 -1.34
CA GLY A 170 -19.47 5.55 -1.45
C GLY A 170 -19.93 5.20 -2.87
N LEU A 171 -19.02 4.74 -3.72
CA LEU A 171 -19.30 4.33 -5.09
C LEU A 171 -19.51 2.81 -5.15
N SER A 172 -20.47 2.37 -5.95
CA SER A 172 -20.64 0.94 -6.24
C SER A 172 -19.41 0.43 -6.98
N ALA A 173 -18.71 -0.54 -6.40
CA ALA A 173 -17.69 -1.25 -7.14
C ALA A 173 -18.35 -2.00 -8.30
N PRO A 174 -17.78 -1.97 -9.54
CA PRO A 174 -18.13 -2.96 -10.53
C PRO A 174 -17.73 -4.31 -9.94
N ILE A 175 -18.69 -5.04 -9.40
CA ILE A 175 -18.51 -6.45 -9.08
C ILE A 175 -18.15 -7.08 -10.42
N PRO A 176 -16.98 -7.71 -10.61
CA PRO A 176 -16.80 -8.60 -11.72
C PRO A 176 -17.72 -9.78 -11.43
N GLN A 177 -18.98 -9.65 -11.80
CA GLN A 177 -19.85 -10.79 -11.97
C GLN A 177 -19.17 -11.59 -13.07
N THR A 178 -18.52 -12.68 -12.68
CA THR A 178 -18.36 -13.85 -13.55
C THR A 178 -19.62 -13.95 -14.36
N THR A 179 -19.46 -13.78 -15.68
CA THR A 179 -20.44 -14.03 -16.71
C THR A 179 -21.54 -14.94 -16.20
N SER A 180 -22.72 -14.36 -16.01
CA SER A 180 -23.97 -15.10 -15.90
C SER A 180 -24.05 -16.01 -17.12
N ILE A 181 -23.62 -17.26 -16.98
CA ILE A 181 -24.03 -18.33 -17.89
C ILE A 181 -25.47 -18.63 -17.50
N ARG A 182 -26.37 -17.85 -18.08
CA ARG A 182 -27.76 -18.23 -18.27
C ARG A 182 -28.17 -17.85 -19.69
N ASP A 183 -28.06 -18.90 -20.50
CA ASP A 183 -28.97 -19.33 -21.55
C ASP A 183 -28.98 -18.58 -22.89
N GLY A 184 -28.99 -19.38 -23.96
CA GLY A 184 -29.19 -18.93 -25.33
C GLY A 184 -28.25 -19.54 -26.36
N SER A 185 -28.70 -20.65 -26.96
CA SER A 185 -28.34 -21.14 -28.31
C SER A 185 -26.91 -21.67 -28.54
N ASN A 186 -26.79 -22.99 -28.46
CA ASN A 186 -25.71 -23.77 -29.06
C ASN A 186 -25.92 -23.83 -30.60
N PRO A 187 -25.02 -23.27 -31.46
CA PRO A 187 -25.23 -23.24 -32.91
C PRO A 187 -24.57 -24.41 -33.66
N PHE A 188 -24.13 -25.47 -32.99
CA PHE A 188 -23.65 -26.69 -33.67
C PHE A 188 -24.80 -27.68 -33.93
N SER A 189 -25.48 -27.43 -35.05
CA SER A 189 -25.91 -28.41 -36.07
C SER A 189 -25.46 -29.87 -35.82
N ALA A 190 -26.38 -30.81 -35.66
CA ALA A 190 -27.15 -31.50 -36.70
C ALA A 190 -26.48 -32.76 -37.28
N ARG A 191 -27.27 -33.85 -37.23
CA ARG A 191 -27.30 -35.05 -38.09
C ARG A 191 -26.09 -35.98 -38.10
N LEU A 192 -26.28 -37.14 -37.48
CA LEU A 192 -26.09 -38.46 -38.09
C LEU A 192 -26.92 -39.47 -37.29
N ASN A 193 -28.09 -39.86 -37.81
CA ASN A 193 -28.80 -41.05 -37.33
C ASN A 193 -29.67 -41.64 -38.45
N LEU A 194 -29.16 -42.71 -39.04
CA LEU A 194 -29.88 -43.85 -39.63
C LEU A 194 -28.94 -45.06 -39.43
N PRO A 195 -29.43 -46.31 -39.28
CA PRO A 195 -30.72 -46.80 -39.75
C PRO A 195 -31.55 -47.55 -38.69
N ASP A 196 -32.81 -47.84 -39.00
CA ASP A 196 -33.39 -49.12 -38.57
C ASP A 196 -34.24 -49.70 -39.71
N VAL A 197 -34.07 -51.00 -39.94
CA VAL A 197 -34.55 -51.76 -41.09
C VAL A 197 -35.48 -52.86 -40.59
N THR A 198 -36.60 -53.06 -41.31
CA THR A 198 -37.54 -54.22 -41.32
C THR A 198 -38.52 -54.37 -40.14
N PRO A 199 -39.68 -55.05 -40.30
CA PRO A 199 -39.98 -56.25 -41.12
C PRO A 199 -40.28 -56.01 -42.60
#